data_AF-A0A947JZG4-F1
#
_entry.id   AF-A0A947JZG4-F1
#
_cell.length_a   1.000
_cell.length_b   1.000
_cell.length_c   1.000
_cell.angle_alpha   90.00
_cell.angle_beta   90.00
_cell.angle_gamma   90.00
#
_symmetry.space_group_name_H-M   'P 1'
#
loop_
_entity.id
_entity.type
_entity.pdbx_description
1 polymer ?
#
loop_
_entity_poly.entity_id
_entity_poly.type
_entity_poly.pdbx_seq_one_letter_code
_entity_poly.pdbx_strand_id
1 'polypeptide(L)'
;MKLRYFMFFILIGLLFAASISGCSTASQVDVTETLSEAQTQLASGDLDGARESYESALAADPTNAESNFGAAMLGILNVAVDENTRT
;
A
#
# COMPACT_ATOMS: atom_id res chain seq x y z
N MET A 1 -45.31 29.36 1.38
CA MET A 1 -44.07 29.48 0.57
C MET A 1 -42.85 28.75 1.14
N LYS A 2 -42.82 28.29 2.41
CA LYS A 2 -41.68 27.58 3.03
C LYS A 2 -41.50 26.11 2.59
N LEU A 3 -42.56 25.48 2.06
CA LEU A 3 -42.56 24.07 1.64
C LEU A 3 -41.77 23.82 0.33
N ARG A 4 -41.69 24.84 -0.55
CA ARG A 4 -40.90 24.77 -1.81
C ARG A 4 -39.39 24.86 -1.54
N TYR A 5 -38.98 25.60 -0.52
CA TYR A 5 -37.57 25.65 -0.09
C TYR A 5 -37.14 24.35 0.59
N PHE A 6 -38.01 23.77 1.44
CA PHE A 6 -37.72 22.49 2.10
C PHE A 6 -37.50 21.35 1.10
N MET A 7 -38.32 21.28 0.05
CA MET A 7 -38.16 20.32 -1.04
C MET A 7 -36.90 20.58 -1.89
N PHE A 8 -36.49 21.85 -2.05
CA PHE A 8 -35.26 22.24 -2.76
C PHE A 8 -33.99 21.87 -1.98
N PHE A 9 -34.00 22.02 -0.65
CA PHE A 9 -32.91 21.58 0.23
C PHE A 9 -32.72 20.05 0.22
N ILE A 10 -33.82 19.28 0.16
CA ILE A 10 -33.77 17.81 0.03
C ILE A 10 -33.17 17.38 -1.31
N LEU A 11 -33.53 18.05 -2.41
CA LEU A 11 -32.98 17.78 -3.75
C LEU A 11 -31.48 18.11 -3.86
N ILE A 12 -31.02 19.19 -3.22
CA ILE A 12 -29.60 19.55 -3.15
C ILE A 12 -28.81 18.57 -2.27
N GLY A 13 -29.38 18.11 -1.15
CA GLY A 13 -28.77 17.08 -0.29
C GLY A 13 -28.65 15.71 -0.97
N LEU A 14 -29.63 15.34 -1.79
CA LEU A 14 -29.60 14.10 -2.59
C LEU A 14 -28.53 14.13 -3.70
N LEU A 15 -28.21 15.29 -4.24
CA LEU A 15 -27.10 15.46 -5.20
C LEU A 15 -25.71 15.36 -4.54
N PHE A 16 -25.61 15.57 -3.22
CA PHE A 16 -24.34 15.51 -2.49
C PHE A 16 -23.97 14.09 -1.99
N ALA A 17 -24.94 13.17 -1.94
CA ALA A 17 -24.72 11.80 -1.47
C ALA A 17 -24.03 10.87 -2.48
N ALA A 18 -23.81 11.31 -3.72
CA ALA A 18 -23.19 10.50 -4.77
C ALA A 18 -21.65 10.56 -4.81
N SER A 19 -21.00 11.34 -3.94
CA SER A 19 -19.56 11.62 -4.06
C SER A 19 -18.67 11.06 -2.95
N ILE A 20 -19.19 10.30 -1.99
CA ILE A 20 -18.35 9.66 -0.94
C ILE A 20 -18.38 8.14 -1.06
N SER A 21 -18.49 7.65 -2.29
CA SER A 21 -17.85 6.38 -2.63
C SER A 21 -16.61 6.64 -3.48
N GLY A 22 -15.75 7.52 -2.97
CA GLY A 22 -14.31 7.27 -3.07
C GLY A 22 -13.98 6.04 -2.23
N CYS A 23 -14.44 4.86 -2.68
CA CYS A 23 -13.76 3.64 -2.34
C CYS A 23 -12.44 3.75 -3.09
N SER A 24 -11.44 4.33 -2.44
CA SER A 24 -10.06 4.07 -2.79
C SER A 24 -9.82 2.60 -2.45
N THR A 25 -10.35 1.71 -3.29
CA THR A 25 -9.69 0.45 -3.61
C THR A 25 -8.44 0.81 -4.42
N ALA A 26 -7.55 1.59 -3.80
CA ALA A 26 -6.14 1.35 -4.01
C ALA A 26 -5.97 -0.08 -3.50
N SER A 27 -5.73 -1.00 -4.44
CA SER A 27 -5.49 -2.41 -4.20
C SER A 27 -4.87 -2.61 -2.82
N GLN A 28 -5.61 -3.27 -1.92
CA GLN A 28 -4.99 -3.89 -0.75
C GLN A 28 -4.13 -5.02 -1.32
N VAL A 29 -2.95 -4.66 -1.85
CA VAL A 29 -1.81 -5.55 -1.72
C VAL A 29 -1.57 -5.54 -0.22
N ASP A 30 -2.13 -6.53 0.45
CA ASP A 30 -1.95 -6.71 1.87
C ASP A 30 -0.48 -7.04 2.07
N VAL A 31 0.33 -6.01 2.33
CA VAL A 31 1.79 -6.13 2.48
C VAL A 31 2.12 -7.21 3.50
N THR A 32 1.25 -7.40 4.50
CA THR A 32 1.32 -8.47 5.49
C THR A 32 1.19 -9.87 4.90
N GLU A 33 0.35 -10.10 3.90
CA GLU A 33 0.21 -11.40 3.23
C GLU A 33 1.45 -11.73 2.40
N THR A 34 1.90 -10.79 1.56
CA THR A 34 3.10 -10.97 0.73
C THR A 34 4.37 -11.16 1.58
N LEU A 35 4.43 -10.54 2.77
CA LEU A 35 5.52 -10.74 3.72
C LEU A 35 5.51 -12.14 4.35
N SER A 36 4.34 -12.67 4.67
CA SER A 36 4.21 -14.03 5.19
C SER A 36 4.69 -15.07 4.17
N GLU A 37 4.39 -14.84 2.89
CA GLU A 37 4.90 -15.68 1.80
C GLU A 37 6.42 -15.58 1.70
N ALA A 38 6.97 -14.37 1.73
CA ALA A 38 8.41 -14.14 1.68
C ALA A 38 9.17 -14.86 2.81
N GLN A 39 8.63 -14.80 4.04
CA GLN A 39 9.20 -15.49 5.21
C GLN A 39 9.12 -17.02 5.07
N THR A 40 8.05 -17.53 4.49
CA THR A 40 7.88 -18.97 4.25
C THR A 40 8.85 -19.47 3.19
N GLN A 41 9.01 -18.71 2.11
CA GLN A 41 9.97 -18.98 1.04
C GLN A 41 11.40 -18.96 1.60
N LEU A 42 11.76 -17.96 2.41
CA LEU A 42 13.03 -17.92 3.15
C LEU A 42 13.24 -19.17 4.00
N ALA A 43 12.23 -19.56 4.79
CA ALA A 43 12.31 -20.73 5.67
C ALA A 43 12.45 -22.04 4.87
N SER A 44 11.87 -22.10 3.67
CA SER A 44 11.98 -23.23 2.75
C SER A 44 13.29 -23.25 1.95
N GLY A 45 14.08 -22.17 2.01
CA GLY A 45 15.31 -21.99 1.24
C GLY A 45 15.10 -21.44 -0.18
N ASP A 46 13.87 -21.08 -0.54
CA ASP A 46 13.54 -20.41 -1.79
C ASP A 46 13.87 -18.91 -1.69
N LEU A 47 15.16 -18.60 -1.86
CA LEU A 47 15.66 -17.23 -1.79
C LEU A 47 15.17 -16.37 -2.97
N ASP A 48 14.93 -16.98 -4.13
CA ASP A 48 14.46 -16.28 -5.32
C ASP A 48 12.98 -15.89 -5.20
N GLY A 49 12.13 -16.81 -4.74
CA GLY A 49 10.73 -16.49 -4.43
C GLY A 49 10.63 -15.45 -3.32
N ALA A 50 11.43 -15.61 -2.25
CA ALA A 50 11.44 -14.65 -1.15
C ALA A 50 11.80 -13.24 -1.63
N ARG A 51 12.77 -13.13 -2.54
CA ARG A 51 13.17 -11.85 -3.14
C ARG A 51 12.01 -11.19 -3.88
N GLU A 52 11.32 -11.91 -4.75
CA GLU A 52 10.18 -11.37 -5.50
C GLU A 52 9.06 -10.90 -4.56
N SER A 53 8.77 -11.68 -3.52
CA SER A 53 7.77 -11.34 -2.50
C SER A 53 8.15 -10.08 -1.70
N TYR A 54 9.43 -9.93 -1.31
CA TYR A 54 9.91 -8.72 -0.63
C TYR A 54 9.94 -7.49 -1.56
N GLU A 55 10.29 -7.65 -2.84
CA GLU A 55 10.24 -6.57 -3.83
C GLU A 55 8.80 -6.09 -4.06
N SER A 56 7.85 -7.03 -4.16
CA SER A 56 6.42 -6.73 -4.26
C SER A 56 5.90 -6.01 -3.01
N ALA A 57 6.32 -6.46 -1.81
CA ALA A 57 5.98 -5.83 -0.53
C ALA A 57 6.55 -4.39 -0.43
N LEU A 58 7.80 -4.17 -0.86
CA LEU A 58 8.43 -2.85 -0.91
C LEU A 58 7.81 -1.94 -1.98
N ALA A 59 7.36 -2.48 -3.11
CA ALA A 59 6.67 -1.71 -4.14
C ALA A 59 5.29 -1.22 -3.66
N ALA A 60 4.63 -2.02 -2.82
CA ALA A 60 3.34 -1.67 -2.21
C ALA A 60 3.48 -0.71 -1.02
N ASP A 61 4.44 -0.95 -0.11
CA ASP A 61 4.79 -0.03 0.98
C ASP A 61 6.32 0.05 1.15
N PRO A 62 6.95 1.07 0.54
CA PRO A 62 8.38 1.28 0.66
C PRO A 62 8.86 1.59 2.09
N THR A 63 7.95 1.99 2.97
CA THR A 63 8.25 2.39 4.36
C THR A 63 8.06 1.25 5.35
N ASN A 64 7.58 0.10 4.90
CA ASN A 64 7.35 -1.05 5.73
C ASN A 64 8.68 -1.58 6.31
N ALA A 65 8.84 -1.47 7.62
CA ALA A 65 10.08 -1.85 8.30
C ALA A 65 10.45 -3.32 8.10
N GLU A 66 9.44 -4.19 8.01
CA GLU A 66 9.60 -5.64 7.92
C GLU A 66 10.02 -6.08 6.51
N SER A 67 9.46 -5.43 5.49
CA SER A 67 9.88 -5.58 4.09
C SER A 67 11.31 -5.07 3.89
N ASN A 68 11.65 -3.92 4.47
CA ASN A 68 13.01 -3.38 4.44
C ASN A 68 14.01 -4.31 5.15
N PHE A 69 13.64 -4.87 6.30
CA PHE A 69 14.48 -5.80 7.04
C PHE A 69 14.73 -7.09 6.25
N GLY A 70 13.67 -7.70 5.70
CA GLY A 70 13.79 -8.92 4.90
C GLY A 70 14.59 -8.71 3.60
N ALA A 71 14.36 -7.61 2.91
CA ALA A 71 15.14 -7.24 1.72
C ALA A 71 16.62 -6.96 2.05
N ALA A 72 16.92 -6.33 3.20
CA ALA A 72 18.28 -6.13 3.67
C ALA A 72 18.97 -7.44 4.05
N MET A 73 18.25 -8.36 4.69
CA MET A 73 18.75 -9.70 5.04
C MET A 73 19.12 -10.52 3.80
N LEU A 74 18.36 -10.36 2.73
CA LEU A 74 18.65 -10.96 1.42
C LEU A 74 19.66 -10.17 0.57
N GLY A 75 20.05 -8.96 1.00
CA GLY A 75 20.94 -8.07 0.25
C GLY A 75 20.32 -7.49 -1.03
N ILE A 76 18.99 -7.54 -1.17
CA ILE A 76 18.22 -6.99 -2.31
C ILE A 76 18.07 -5.49 -2.15
N LEU A 77 17.98 -5.03 -0.90
CA LEU A 77 17.93 -3.61 -0.60
C LEU A 77 19.30 -3.01 -0.97
N ASN A 78 19.39 -2.51 -2.20
CA ASN A 78 20.40 -1.55 -2.60
C ASN A 78 20.03 -0.27 -1.85
N VAL A 79 20.36 -0.23 -0.55
CA VAL A 79 20.25 0.97 0.25
C VAL A 79 20.90 2.02 -0.62
N ALA A 80 20.10 2.97 -1.09
CA ALA A 80 20.60 4.24 -1.52
C ALA A 80 21.24 4.84 -0.26
N VAL A 81 22.40 4.31 0.12
CA VAL A 81 23.39 4.95 0.95
C VAL A 81 23.83 6.06 0.03
N ASP A 82 23.03 7.11 0.08
CA ASP A 82 23.18 8.39 -0.55
C ASP A 82 24.60 8.59 -1.09
N GLU A 83 24.84 8.16 -2.35
CA GLU A 83 26.02 8.62 -3.10
C GLU A 83 25.93 10.13 -3.36
N ASN A 84 24.84 10.79 -2.95
CA ASN A 84 24.61 12.21 -3.02
C ASN A 84 24.87 12.95 -1.66
N THR A 85 25.54 12.31 -0.69
CA THR A 85 26.26 13.03 0.40
C THR A 85 27.79 13.01 0.29
N ARG A 86 28.34 12.71 -0.89
CA ARG A 86 29.77 12.89 -1.21
C ARG A 86 30.04 14.03 -2.20
N THR A 87 29.37 15.17 -2.04
CA THR A 87 29.79 16.43 -2.68
C THR A 87 29.81 17.56 -1.68
#